data_AF-A0A8X6VNU2-F1
#
_entry.id   AF-A0A8X6VNU2-F1
#
_cell.length_a   1.000
_cell.length_b   1.000
_cell.length_c   1.000
_cell.angle_alpha   90.00
_cell.angle_beta   90.00
_cell.angle_gamma   90.00
#
_symmetry.space_group_name_H-M   'P 1'
#
loop_
_entity.id
_entity.type
_entity.pdbx_description
1 polymer ?
#
loop_
_entity_poly.entity_id
_entity_poly.type
_entity_poly.pdbx_seq_one_letter_code
_entity_poly.pdbx_strand_id
1 'polypeptide(L)'
;MSRLTFNKADKNTERQAKLAVHKCRSSDLGEPVFLADFSIHELLLVLNALDPKKSPGPDYVHGVMVTHLGPRGTQSILDIFNQSWKSGRLPHEWKRATTIPIRKPGKVLSSPESYRLVALTSIPCKIMERMMLRRLTYFLDSNNLLPREQYGFRRGHSTKDQILYFCLCVRDAKI
;
A
#
# COMPACT_ATOMS: atom_id res chain seq x y z
N MET A 1 -8.75 -31.47 -3.93
CA MET A 1 -8.88 -30.07 -3.47
C MET A 1 -9.08 -30.10 -1.96
N SER A 2 -8.08 -29.74 -1.15
CA SER A 2 -8.27 -29.59 0.29
C SER A 2 -9.07 -28.30 0.56
N ARG A 3 -10.29 -28.43 1.10
CA ARG A 3 -10.98 -27.27 1.69
C ARG A 3 -10.25 -26.92 2.97
N LEU A 4 -9.72 -25.70 3.05
CA LEU A 4 -9.25 -25.14 4.31
C LEU A 4 -10.46 -25.01 5.24
N THR A 5 -10.55 -25.89 6.24
CA THR A 5 -11.60 -25.85 7.26
C THR A 5 -11.09 -25.02 8.43
N PHE A 6 -11.64 -23.82 8.61
CA PHE A 6 -11.29 -22.94 9.72
C PHE A 6 -11.85 -23.48 11.05
N ASN A 7 -10.97 -23.64 12.04
CA ASN A 7 -11.33 -24.11 13.38
C ASN A 7 -11.98 -22.97 14.21
N LYS A 8 -12.54 -23.32 15.38
CA LYS A 8 -13.13 -22.38 16.34
C LYS A 8 -12.15 -21.26 16.76
N ALA A 9 -10.85 -21.59 16.81
CA ALA A 9 -9.78 -20.63 17.06
C ALA A 9 -9.66 -19.59 15.94
N ASP A 10 -9.64 -20.01 14.68
CA ASP A 10 -9.56 -19.10 13.51
C ASP A 10 -10.76 -18.15 13.45
N LYS A 11 -11.96 -18.66 13.74
CA LYS A 11 -13.18 -17.86 13.82
C LYS A 11 -13.13 -16.83 14.95
N ASN A 12 -12.50 -17.17 16.08
CA ASN A 12 -12.28 -16.23 17.18
C ASN A 12 -11.26 -15.15 16.80
N THR A 13 -10.17 -15.51 16.11
CA THR A 13 -9.18 -14.55 15.60
C THR A 13 -9.82 -13.57 14.60
N GLU A 14 -10.64 -14.07 13.68
CA GLU A 14 -11.39 -13.22 12.74
C GLU A 14 -12.34 -12.27 13.48
N ARG A 15 -13.03 -12.76 14.52
CA ARG A 15 -13.90 -11.93 15.37
C ARG A 15 -13.10 -10.84 16.10
N GLN A 16 -11.95 -11.17 16.67
CA GLN A 16 -11.06 -10.21 17.33
C GLN A 16 -10.53 -9.16 16.36
N ALA A 17 -10.13 -9.55 15.16
CA ALA A 17 -9.71 -8.62 14.10
C ALA A 17 -10.85 -7.66 13.71
N LYS A 18 -12.08 -8.18 13.55
CA LYS A 18 -13.28 -7.35 13.28
C LYS A 18 -13.57 -6.38 14.42
N LEU A 19 -13.42 -6.80 15.67
CA LEU A 19 -13.59 -5.94 16.85
C LEU A 19 -12.51 -4.85 16.93
N ALA A 20 -11.26 -5.17 16.60
CA ALA A 20 -10.18 -4.19 16.52
C ALA A 20 -10.46 -3.12 15.44
N VAL A 21 -10.92 -3.54 14.26
CA VAL A 21 -11.34 -2.62 13.18
C VAL A 21 -12.54 -1.76 13.61
N HIS A 22 -13.50 -2.34 14.31
CA HIS A 22 -14.64 -1.59 14.85
C HIS A 22 -14.21 -0.59 15.94
N LYS A 23 -13.21 -0.95 16.77
CA LYS A 23 -12.64 -0.03 17.76
C LYS A 23 -11.94 1.16 17.09
N CYS A 24 -11.29 0.94 15.95
CA CYS A 24 -10.70 2.00 15.14
C CYS A 24 -11.75 2.98 14.60
N ARG A 25 -12.98 2.51 14.32
CA ARG A 25 -14.13 3.37 13.96
C ARG A 25 -14.63 4.24 15.11
N SER A 26 -14.43 3.83 16.36
CA SER A 26 -14.84 4.63 17.54
C SER A 26 -13.75 5.58 18.04
N SER A 27 -12.50 5.39 17.63
CA SER A 27 -11.40 6.36 17.81
C SER A 27 -11.32 7.36 16.66
N ASP A 28 -12.43 7.56 15.94
CA ASP A 28 -12.49 8.55 14.89
C ASP A 28 -12.41 9.95 15.50
N LEU A 29 -11.63 10.80 14.83
CA LEU A 29 -11.50 12.25 15.00
C LEU A 29 -10.51 12.73 16.08
N GLY A 30 -9.22 12.63 15.78
CA GLY A 30 -8.23 13.41 16.54
C GLY A 30 -6.77 13.14 16.24
N GLU A 31 -6.45 12.04 15.55
CA GLU A 31 -5.05 11.70 15.31
C GLU A 31 -4.34 12.77 14.46
N PRO A 32 -3.37 13.50 15.02
CA PRO A 32 -2.78 14.67 14.37
C PRO A 32 -2.18 14.35 13.00
N VAL A 33 -1.73 13.11 12.81
CA VAL A 33 -1.11 12.63 11.57
C VAL A 33 -2.07 12.65 10.37
N PHE A 34 -3.38 12.49 10.59
CA PHE A 34 -4.38 12.50 9.52
C PHE A 34 -5.05 13.87 9.34
N LEU A 35 -4.93 14.75 10.33
CA LEU A 35 -5.48 16.10 10.29
C LEU A 35 -4.50 17.12 9.69
N ALA A 36 -3.20 16.87 9.81
CA ALA A 36 -2.18 17.75 9.28
C ALA A 36 -2.04 17.65 7.75
N ASP A 37 -1.67 18.76 7.12
CA ASP A 37 -1.22 18.78 5.74
C ASP A 37 0.07 17.99 5.56
N PHE A 38 0.33 17.53 4.33
CA PHE A 38 1.64 17.01 3.97
C PHE A 38 2.70 18.09 4.04
N SER A 39 3.84 17.74 4.64
CA SER A 39 5.02 18.59 4.67
C SER A 39 5.87 18.40 3.40
N ILE A 40 6.65 19.42 3.07
CA ILE A 40 7.66 19.32 2.01
C ILE A 40 8.68 18.21 2.29
N HIS A 41 8.99 17.96 3.57
CA HIS A 41 9.92 16.92 3.96
C HIS A 41 9.38 15.51 3.63
N GLU A 42 8.09 15.26 3.89
CA GLU A 42 7.45 14.00 3.50
C GLU A 42 7.51 13.77 1.99
N LEU A 43 7.26 14.83 1.20
CA LEU A 43 7.33 14.78 -0.25
C LEU A 43 8.75 14.47 -0.73
N LEU A 44 9.75 15.21 -0.25
CA LEU A 44 11.15 15.00 -0.63
C LEU A 44 11.63 13.59 -0.31
N LEU A 45 11.25 13.03 0.84
CA LEU A 45 11.60 11.66 1.18
C LEU A 45 11.00 10.64 0.19
N VAL A 46 9.78 10.88 -0.30
CA VAL A 46 9.16 10.01 -1.31
C VAL A 46 9.81 10.22 -2.67
N LEU A 47 10.11 11.45 -3.06
CA LEU A 47 10.78 11.76 -4.33
C LEU A 47 12.19 11.15 -4.40
N ASN A 48 12.96 11.20 -3.32
CA ASN A 48 14.30 10.60 -3.24
C ASN A 48 14.27 9.07 -3.35
N ALA A 49 13.15 8.43 -3.00
CA ALA A 49 12.95 6.99 -3.12
C ALA A 49 12.19 6.59 -4.40
N LEU A 50 11.85 7.55 -5.26
CA LEU A 50 11.13 7.30 -6.51
C LEU A 50 12.10 6.70 -7.53
N ASP A 51 11.67 5.61 -8.18
CA ASP A 51 12.39 5.09 -9.34
C ASP A 51 12.02 5.92 -10.59
N PRO A 52 12.96 6.69 -11.16
CA PRO A 52 12.70 7.57 -12.29
C PRO A 52 12.37 6.80 -13.58
N LYS A 53 12.70 5.50 -13.66
CA LYS A 53 12.48 4.66 -14.84
C LYS A 53 11.08 4.05 -14.90
N LYS A 54 10.24 4.30 -13.90
CA LYS A 54 8.86 3.80 -13.89
C LYS A 54 8.08 4.31 -15.10
N SER A 55 7.33 3.39 -15.72
CA SER A 55 6.41 3.71 -16.80
C SER A 55 5.32 4.68 -16.31
N PRO A 56 4.98 5.70 -17.13
CA PRO A 56 3.95 6.67 -16.79
C PRO A 56 2.55 6.03 -16.85
N GLY A 57 1.58 6.74 -16.30
CA GLY A 57 0.17 6.41 -16.48
C GLY A 57 -0.39 6.96 -17.81
N PRO A 58 -1.72 7.03 -17.95
CA PRO A 58 -2.37 7.60 -19.14
C PRO A 58 -2.14 9.12 -19.31
N ASP A 59 -1.58 9.78 -18.31
CA ASP A 59 -1.21 11.20 -18.32
C ASP A 59 0.19 11.46 -18.92
N TYR A 60 0.94 10.40 -19.24
CA TYR A 60 2.31 10.48 -19.77
C TYR A 60 3.30 11.25 -18.89
N VAL A 61 3.00 11.45 -17.60
CA VAL A 61 3.93 12.09 -16.66
C VAL A 61 4.94 11.05 -16.18
N HIS A 62 6.19 11.23 -16.60
CA HIS A 62 7.28 10.32 -16.24
C HIS A 62 7.90 10.66 -14.88
N GLY A 63 8.48 9.66 -14.21
CA GLY A 63 9.21 9.83 -12.95
C GLY A 63 10.32 10.88 -13.04
N VAL A 64 11.11 10.82 -14.13
CA VAL A 64 12.15 11.82 -14.42
C VAL A 64 11.64 13.25 -14.48
N MET A 65 10.41 13.49 -14.94
CA MET A 65 9.87 14.86 -15.02
C MET A 65 9.69 15.41 -13.60
N VAL A 66 9.10 14.59 -12.71
CA VAL A 66 8.80 15.00 -11.35
C VAL A 66 10.07 15.24 -10.52
N THR A 67 11.11 14.41 -10.70
CA THR A 67 12.37 14.58 -9.97
C THR A 67 13.17 15.81 -10.39
N HIS A 68 12.88 16.41 -11.55
CA HIS A 68 13.60 17.56 -12.10
C HIS A 68 12.81 18.88 -12.07
N LEU A 69 11.66 18.93 -11.39
CA LEU A 69 10.80 20.12 -11.29
C LEU A 69 11.42 21.32 -10.54
N GLY A 70 12.54 21.11 -9.85
CA GLY A 70 13.17 22.11 -8.99
C GLY A 70 12.30 22.47 -7.77
N PRO A 71 12.74 23.45 -6.95
CA PRO A 71 12.05 23.79 -5.71
C PRO A 71 10.63 24.33 -5.91
N ARG A 72 10.41 25.22 -6.90
CA ARG A 72 9.09 25.81 -7.17
C ARG A 72 8.09 24.78 -7.68
N GLY A 73 8.50 23.89 -8.59
CA GLY A 73 7.64 22.84 -9.09
C GLY A 73 7.34 21.78 -8.04
N THR A 74 8.32 21.44 -7.20
CA THR A 74 8.11 20.55 -6.04
C THR A 74 7.09 21.15 -5.06
N GLN A 75 7.17 22.44 -4.77
CA GLN A 75 6.19 23.14 -3.93
C GLN A 75 4.80 23.13 -4.57
N SER A 76 4.70 23.37 -5.88
CA SER A 76 3.42 23.35 -6.60
C SER A 76 2.76 21.96 -6.54
N ILE A 77 3.54 20.88 -6.62
CA ILE A 77 3.03 19.51 -6.42
C ILE A 77 2.50 19.33 -4.99
N LEU A 78 3.25 19.80 -3.99
CA LEU A 78 2.81 19.71 -2.60
C LEU A 78 1.48 20.43 -2.39
N ASP A 79 1.31 21.61 -2.98
CA ASP A 79 0.08 22.39 -2.88
C ASP A 79 -1.11 21.63 -3.50
N ILE A 80 -0.92 20.98 -4.65
CA ILE A 80 -1.94 20.12 -5.28
C ILE A 80 -2.28 18.91 -4.38
N PHE A 81 -1.27 18.28 -3.78
CA PHE A 81 -1.49 17.16 -2.86
C PHE A 81 -2.27 17.58 -1.62
N ASN A 82 -1.93 18.72 -1.02
CA ASN A 82 -2.62 19.24 0.16
C ASN A 82 -4.06 19.69 -0.16
N GLN A 83 -4.30 20.29 -1.32
CA GLN A 83 -5.65 20.57 -1.79
C GLN A 83 -6.46 19.29 -1.97
N SER A 84 -5.86 18.25 -2.58
CA SER A 84 -6.50 16.95 -2.77
C SER A 84 -6.78 16.25 -1.43
N TRP A 85 -5.85 16.35 -0.48
CA TRP A 85 -5.96 15.81 0.88
C TRP A 85 -7.13 16.45 1.65
N LYS A 86 -7.19 17.78 1.70
CA LYS A 86 -8.26 18.53 2.39
C LYS A 86 -9.64 18.32 1.78
N SER A 87 -9.70 18.32 0.45
CA SER A 87 -10.98 18.23 -0.26
C SER A 87 -11.50 16.81 -0.41
N GLY A 88 -10.65 15.80 -0.20
CA GLY A 88 -10.95 14.40 -0.52
C GLY A 88 -11.16 14.15 -2.02
N ARG A 89 -10.76 15.10 -2.89
CA ARG A 89 -10.96 15.03 -4.34
C ARG A 89 -9.62 14.87 -5.04
N LEU A 90 -9.51 13.82 -5.85
CA LEU A 90 -8.36 13.60 -6.72
C LEU A 90 -8.63 14.14 -8.14
N PRO A 91 -7.60 14.60 -8.86
CA PRO A 91 -7.67 14.87 -10.28
C PRO A 91 -8.25 13.69 -11.07
N HIS A 92 -9.00 13.98 -12.12
CA HIS A 92 -9.65 12.95 -12.94
C HIS A 92 -8.64 11.94 -13.50
N GLU A 93 -7.50 12.43 -14.02
CA GLU A 93 -6.46 11.59 -14.60
C GLU A 93 -5.82 10.62 -13.60
N TRP A 94 -5.81 10.97 -12.31
CA TRP A 94 -5.25 10.10 -11.27
C TRP A 94 -6.15 8.91 -10.93
N LYS A 95 -7.42 8.98 -11.32
CA LYS A 95 -8.39 7.89 -11.16
C LYS A 95 -8.37 6.92 -12.34
N ARG A 96 -7.60 7.21 -13.38
CA ARG A 96 -7.46 6.38 -14.58
C ARG A 96 -6.16 5.58 -14.53
N ALA A 97 -6.17 4.42 -15.18
CA ALA A 97 -4.99 3.59 -15.33
C ALA A 97 -4.98 2.87 -16.68
N THR A 98 -3.78 2.66 -17.23
CA THR A 98 -3.58 1.78 -18.39
C THR A 98 -3.30 0.37 -17.91
N THR A 99 -4.15 -0.59 -18.29
CA THR A 99 -4.00 -1.99 -17.88
C THR A 99 -3.18 -2.78 -18.88
N ILE A 100 -2.08 -3.37 -18.44
CA ILE A 100 -1.18 -4.19 -19.26
C ILE A 100 -1.23 -5.65 -18.80
N PRO A 101 -1.56 -6.62 -19.68
CA PRO A 101 -1.47 -8.03 -19.36
C PRO A 101 -0.02 -8.52 -19.39
N ILE A 102 0.48 -9.02 -18.26
CA ILE A 102 1.80 -9.64 -18.16
C ILE A 102 1.64 -11.16 -18.06
N ARG A 103 2.33 -11.89 -18.93
CA ARG A 103 2.29 -13.35 -18.96
C ARG A 103 2.88 -13.96 -17.68
N LYS A 104 2.20 -14.99 -17.15
CA LYS A 104 2.71 -15.88 -16.10
C LYS A 104 3.65 -16.91 -16.72
N PRO A 105 4.84 -17.15 -16.14
CA PRO A 105 5.77 -18.17 -16.64
C PRO A 105 5.13 -19.56 -16.70
N GLY A 106 5.43 -20.33 -17.75
CA GLY A 106 5.00 -21.73 -17.88
C GLY A 106 3.50 -21.97 -18.10
N LYS A 107 2.71 -20.92 -18.39
CA LYS A 107 1.26 -21.05 -18.65
C LYS A 107 0.91 -20.95 -20.14
N VAL A 108 -0.22 -21.56 -20.50
CA VAL A 108 -0.74 -21.70 -21.87
C VAL A 108 -1.16 -20.34 -22.43
N LEU A 109 -0.71 -19.99 -23.64
CA LEU A 109 -0.92 -18.65 -24.22
C LEU A 109 -2.38 -18.28 -24.48
N SER A 110 -3.22 -19.26 -24.80
CA SER A 110 -4.63 -19.03 -25.15
C SER A 110 -5.54 -18.80 -23.93
N SER A 111 -5.07 -19.09 -22.70
CA SER A 111 -5.91 -18.93 -21.51
C SER A 111 -5.77 -17.52 -20.91
N PRO A 112 -6.89 -16.80 -20.65
CA PRO A 112 -6.86 -15.51 -19.96
C PRO A 112 -6.22 -15.60 -18.56
N GLU A 113 -6.36 -16.72 -17.87
CA GLU A 113 -5.77 -16.95 -16.53
C GLU A 113 -4.24 -16.97 -16.54
N SER A 114 -3.63 -17.13 -17.71
CA SER A 114 -2.18 -17.10 -17.93
C SER A 114 -1.60 -15.70 -17.84
N TYR A 115 -2.41 -14.66 -17.66
CA TYR A 115 -1.97 -13.29 -17.53
C TYR A 115 -2.27 -12.74 -16.14
N ARG A 116 -1.43 -11.83 -15.68
CA ARG A 116 -1.71 -10.94 -14.55
C ARG A 116 -1.82 -9.52 -15.09
N LEU A 117 -2.90 -8.84 -14.75
CA LEU A 117 -3.09 -7.46 -15.16
C LEU A 117 -2.28 -6.54 -14.25
N VAL A 118 -1.56 -5.59 -14.83
CA VAL A 118 -0.87 -4.52 -14.11
C VAL A 118 -1.45 -3.19 -14.53
N ALA A 119 -1.93 -2.41 -13.55
CA ALA A 119 -2.45 -1.07 -13.77
C ALA A 119 -1.32 -0.03 -13.67
N LEU A 120 -1.10 0.72 -14.75
CA LEU A 120 -0.22 1.88 -14.77
C LEU A 120 -1.02 3.14 -14.41
N THR A 121 -0.95 3.54 -13.15
CA THR A 121 -1.48 4.82 -12.68
C THR A 121 -0.46 5.96 -12.86
N SER A 122 -0.97 7.19 -12.85
CA SER A 122 -0.20 8.43 -12.84
C SER A 122 0.91 8.42 -11.80
N ILE A 123 2.10 8.95 -12.15
CA ILE A 123 3.23 9.02 -11.21
C ILE A 123 2.94 9.96 -10.02
N PRO A 124 2.43 11.19 -10.23
CA PRO A 124 1.94 12.04 -9.13
C PRO A 124 0.96 11.31 -8.18
N CYS A 125 0.02 10.53 -8.73
CA CYS A 125 -0.91 9.72 -7.93
C CYS A 125 -0.15 8.73 -7.03
N LYS A 126 0.78 7.95 -7.58
CA LYS A 126 1.62 7.01 -6.81
C LYS A 126 2.45 7.69 -5.72
N ILE A 127 2.91 8.93 -5.95
CA ILE A 127 3.66 9.69 -4.96
C ILE A 127 2.76 10.04 -3.78
N MET A 128 1.57 10.59 -4.04
CA MET A 128 0.60 10.91 -2.98
C MET A 128 0.17 9.65 -2.21
N GLU A 129 -0.13 8.55 -2.91
CA GLU A 129 -0.43 7.25 -2.30
C GLU A 129 0.70 6.78 -1.38
N ARG A 130 1.97 6.98 -1.78
CA ARG A 130 3.13 6.60 -0.97
C ARG A 130 3.25 7.48 0.28
N MET A 131 2.95 8.77 0.20
CA MET A 131 2.93 9.67 1.36
C MET A 131 1.84 9.25 2.35
N MET A 132 0.63 8.98 1.85
CA MET A 132 -0.49 8.44 2.65
C MET A 132 -0.14 7.11 3.30
N LEU A 133 0.45 6.19 2.53
CA LEU A 133 0.86 4.87 3.01
C LEU A 133 1.82 4.99 4.18
N ARG A 134 2.79 5.91 4.12
CA ARG A 134 3.76 6.09 5.22
C ARG A 134 3.08 6.53 6.51
N ARG A 135 2.16 7.50 6.44
CA ARG A 135 1.35 7.93 7.60
C ARG A 135 0.51 6.79 8.16
N LEU A 136 -0.17 6.05 7.27
CA LEU A 136 -0.99 4.92 7.67
C LEU A 136 -0.17 3.80 8.33
N THR A 137 0.97 3.43 7.75
CA THR A 137 1.84 2.40 8.33
C THR A 137 2.38 2.82 9.68
N TYR A 138 2.78 4.09 9.84
CA TYR A 138 3.24 4.63 11.12
C TYR A 138 2.14 4.51 12.17
N PHE A 139 0.93 4.97 11.86
CA PHE A 139 -0.21 4.87 12.76
C PHE A 139 -0.53 3.42 13.17
N LEU A 140 -0.56 2.50 12.19
CA LEU A 140 -0.85 1.09 12.43
C LEU A 140 0.19 0.40 13.31
N ASP A 141 1.48 0.66 13.07
CA ASP A 141 2.57 0.08 13.85
C ASP A 141 2.66 0.71 15.25
N SER A 142 2.55 2.03 15.39
CA SER A 142 2.58 2.73 16.68
C SER A 142 1.45 2.31 17.62
N ASN A 143 0.29 1.96 17.08
CA ASN A 143 -0.86 1.50 17.84
C ASN A 143 -0.97 -0.02 17.94
N ASN A 144 0.02 -0.78 17.42
CA ASN A 144 0.00 -2.24 17.38
C ASN A 144 -1.31 -2.83 16.82
N LEU A 145 -1.86 -2.21 15.77
CA LEU A 145 -3.16 -2.58 15.19
C LEU A 145 -3.07 -3.74 14.19
N LEU A 146 -1.86 -4.10 13.77
CA LEU A 146 -1.63 -5.24 12.89
C LEU A 146 -1.32 -6.51 13.70
N PRO A 147 -1.93 -7.65 13.36
CA PRO A 147 -1.60 -8.95 13.96
C PRO A 147 -0.10 -9.24 13.86
N ARG A 148 0.45 -9.93 14.86
CA ARG A 148 1.87 -10.34 14.86
C ARG A 148 2.15 -11.35 13.75
N GLU A 149 1.13 -12.09 13.35
CA GLU A 149 1.13 -13.12 12.32
C GLU A 149 0.99 -12.53 10.90
N GLN A 150 0.83 -11.20 10.77
CA GLN A 150 0.79 -10.55 9.47
C GLN A 150 2.19 -10.12 9.03
N TYR A 151 2.79 -10.94 8.16
CA TYR A 151 4.13 -10.71 7.60
C TYR A 151 4.10 -10.09 6.20
N GLY A 152 3.02 -10.32 5.44
CA GLY A 152 2.86 -9.76 4.11
C GLY A 152 2.77 -8.23 4.14
N PHE A 153 3.51 -7.57 3.24
CA PHE A 153 3.49 -6.11 3.07
C PHE A 153 3.87 -5.31 4.33
N ARG A 154 4.58 -5.93 5.28
CA ARG A 154 5.02 -5.30 6.53
C ARG A 154 6.52 -5.09 6.52
N ARG A 155 6.96 -3.91 6.97
CA ARG A 155 8.40 -3.60 7.06
C ARG A 155 9.07 -4.52 8.07
N GLY A 156 10.26 -5.04 7.72
CA GLY A 156 11.02 -5.93 8.60
C GLY A 156 10.54 -7.39 8.59
N HIS A 157 9.54 -7.72 7.78
CA HIS A 157 9.06 -9.09 7.59
C HIS A 157 9.27 -9.54 6.13
N SER A 158 9.52 -10.83 5.96
CA SER A 158 9.67 -11.50 4.68
C SER A 158 8.88 -12.80 4.64
N THR A 159 8.72 -13.36 3.44
CA THR A 159 8.10 -14.69 3.26
C THR A 159 8.87 -15.79 4.02
N LYS A 160 10.19 -15.63 4.18
CA LYS A 160 11.01 -16.61 4.91
C LYS A 160 10.65 -16.63 6.38
N ASP A 161 10.42 -15.46 6.98
CA ASP A 161 10.07 -15.36 8.39
C ASP A 161 8.71 -16.02 8.66
N GLN A 162 7.75 -15.87 7.74
CA GLN A 162 6.46 -16.57 7.82
C GLN A 162 6.61 -18.09 7.72
N ILE A 163 7.47 -18.57 6.81
CA ILE A 163 7.74 -20.02 6.67
C ILE A 163 8.40 -20.55 7.95
N LEU A 164 9.37 -19.83 8.49
CA LEU A 164 10.03 -20.20 9.75
C LEU A 164 9.02 -20.27 10.90
N TYR A 165 8.19 -19.24 11.06
CA TYR A 165 7.13 -19.21 12.06
C TYR A 165 6.19 -20.42 11.91
N PHE A 166 5.74 -20.70 10.69
CA PHE A 166 4.89 -21.87 10.41
C PHE A 166 5.58 -23.20 10.79
N CYS A 167 6.85 -23.39 10.41
CA CYS A 167 7.61 -24.58 10.74
C CYS A 167 7.76 -24.77 12.26
N LEU A 168 7.98 -23.69 13.00
CA LEU A 168 8.03 -23.71 14.47
C LEU A 168 6.68 -24.14 15.05
N CYS A 169 5.58 -23.55 14.60
CA CYS A 169 4.24 -23.94 15.05
C CYS A 169 3.94 -25.42 14.79
N VAL A 170 4.33 -25.96 13.61
CA VAL A 170 4.12 -27.38 13.29
C VAL A 170 4.98 -28.29 14.16
N ARG A 171 6.22 -27.90 14.47
CA ARG A 171 7.10 -28.65 15.36
C ARG A 171 6.53 -28.69 16.78
N ASP A 172 6.10 -27.54 17.28
CA ASP A 172 5.61 -27.40 18.65
C ASP A 172 4.20 -28.03 18.82
N ALA A 173 3.44 -28.17 17.73
CA ALA A 173 2.15 -28.88 17.72
C ALA A 173 2.27 -30.42 17.67
N LYS A 174 3.46 -30.98 17.38
CA LYS A 174 3.72 -32.41 17.55
C LYS A 174 4.01 -32.70 19.03
N ILE A 175 2.93 -32.80 19.79
CA ILE A 175 2.82 -33.51 21.07
C ILE A 175 1.83 -34.66 20.87
#